data_AF-A6IYH6-F1
#
_entry.id   AF-A6IYH6-F1
#
_cell.length_a   1.000
_cell.length_b   1.000
_cell.length_c   1.000
_cell.angle_alpha   90.00
_cell.angle_beta   90.00
_cell.angle_gamma   90.00
#
_symmetry.space_group_name_H-M   'P 1'
#
loop_
_entity.id
_entity.type
_entity.pdbx_description
1 polymer ?
#
loop_
_entity_poly.entity_id
_entity_poly.type
_entity_poly.pdbx_seq_one_letter_code
_entity_poly.pdbx_strand_id
1 'polypeptide(L)'
;MLRFLRIEPLVPGKHKHNCFCVQEVMSGLRQPVGAVHSGDGSLRLFILEKEGYVKILTPEGEMLKEPYLDIHKLVQSGIKGGDERGLLSLAFHPNYKKNGKLYVSYTTNQERWAIGPHDHILRVVEYTVSRKNPHQVDVRTARVFLEVAELHRKHLGGQLLFGPDGFLYIILGDGMITLDDMEEMDGLSDFTGSVLRLDADTDMCNVPYSIPRSNPHFNSTNQPPEVFAHGLHDPGRCAVDRHPTDININLTILCSDSNGKNRSSARILQIIKGRDYESEQSLLEFKPFSNGPLVGGFVYRGCQSERLYGSYVFGDRNGNFLTLQQSPVTKQWQEKPLCLGASGSCQGYFSGHILGEVYILSSSKSMTQTHNGKLYKIIDPKRPLMPEECRVTVQPAQTLTSDISRLCRNGYYTPTGKCCCSPGWEGDFCRIAKCEPPCRHGGVCVRPNKCLCKKGYLGPQCERADRSMRRVTRAGILDQIIDVTSYLLDLTSYIV
;
A
#
# COMPACT_ATOMS: atom_id res chain seq x y z
N MET A 1 -10.67 -6.87 -12.27
CA MET A 1 -9.62 -5.81 -12.27
C MET A 1 -8.88 -5.66 -13.62
N LEU A 2 -8.03 -6.61 -14.01
CA LEU A 2 -6.66 -6.32 -14.50
C LEU A 2 -6.52 -6.33 -16.04
N ARG A 3 -6.56 -5.14 -16.67
CA ARG A 3 -6.80 -4.97 -18.11
C ARG A 3 -5.88 -3.91 -18.73
N PHE A 4 -5.26 -4.20 -19.87
CA PHE A 4 -4.28 -3.32 -20.52
C PHE A 4 -4.89 -2.57 -21.70
N LEU A 5 -4.49 -1.31 -21.87
CA LEU A 5 -4.76 -0.52 -23.06
C LEU A 5 -3.80 -0.96 -24.16
N ARG A 6 -4.27 -1.66 -25.20
CA ARG A 6 -3.48 -1.96 -26.40
C ARG A 6 -3.51 -0.74 -27.30
N ILE A 7 -2.50 0.13 -27.19
CA ILE A 7 -2.33 1.22 -28.16
C ILE A 7 -1.78 0.62 -29.44
N GLU A 8 -2.66 0.32 -30.40
CA GLU A 8 -2.23 0.17 -31.79
C GLU A 8 -2.00 1.57 -32.40
N PRO A 9 -0.93 1.77 -33.20
CA PRO A 9 -0.69 3.05 -33.84
C PRO A 9 -1.79 3.33 -34.87
N LEU A 10 -2.72 4.22 -34.51
CA LEU A 10 -3.77 4.67 -35.42
C LEU A 10 -3.15 5.22 -36.71
N VAL A 11 -3.71 4.76 -37.83
CA VAL A 11 -3.29 5.05 -39.21
C VAL A 11 -3.00 6.55 -39.40
N PRO A 12 -1.91 6.94 -40.09
CA PRO A 12 -1.56 8.35 -40.32
C PRO A 12 -2.59 9.04 -41.23
N GLY A 13 -3.65 9.58 -40.62
CA GLY A 13 -4.76 10.23 -41.30
C GLY A 13 -5.12 11.57 -40.68
N LYS A 14 -4.83 12.65 -41.42
CA LYS A 14 -5.25 14.07 -41.24
C LYS A 14 -5.43 14.56 -39.80
N HIS A 15 -4.54 15.47 -39.37
CA HIS A 15 -4.65 16.24 -38.12
C HIS A 15 -6.08 16.71 -37.80
N LYS A 16 -6.75 16.02 -36.87
CA LYS A 16 -7.98 16.51 -36.25
C LYS A 16 -7.57 17.49 -35.15
N HIS A 17 -7.82 18.78 -35.35
CA HIS A 17 -7.39 19.91 -34.51
C HIS A 17 -7.77 19.88 -33.01
N ASN A 18 -8.44 18.83 -32.51
CA ASN A 18 -8.87 18.69 -31.10
C ASN A 18 -8.37 17.39 -30.43
N CYS A 19 -7.56 16.55 -31.07
CA CYS A 19 -7.03 15.34 -30.44
C CYS A 19 -5.93 15.67 -29.41
N PHE A 20 -5.74 14.78 -28.44
CA PHE A 20 -4.52 14.72 -27.63
C PHE A 20 -3.48 13.88 -28.36
N CYS A 21 -2.23 13.87 -27.89
CA CYS A 21 -1.21 12.95 -28.38
C CYS A 21 -0.60 12.15 -27.21
N VAL A 22 0.06 11.04 -27.51
CA VAL A 22 0.75 10.19 -26.51
C VAL A 22 2.25 10.16 -26.77
N GLN A 23 3.03 10.40 -25.72
CA GLN A 23 4.49 10.35 -25.77
C GLN A 23 4.99 9.19 -24.93
N GLU A 24 5.87 8.36 -25.50
CA GLU A 24 6.55 7.29 -24.76
C GLU A 24 7.54 7.92 -23.77
N VAL A 25 7.41 7.53 -22.50
CA VAL A 25 8.30 7.94 -21.41
C VAL A 25 9.30 6.83 -21.11
N MET A 26 8.87 5.58 -21.16
CA MET A 26 9.72 4.42 -20.88
C MET A 26 9.16 3.13 -21.48
N SER A 27 10.06 2.20 -21.80
CA SER A 27 9.78 0.83 -22.24
C SER A 27 10.57 -0.19 -21.39
N GLY A 28 10.39 -1.49 -21.66
CA GLY A 28 11.08 -2.56 -20.91
C GLY A 28 10.42 -2.97 -19.59
N LEU A 29 9.22 -2.46 -19.28
CA LEU A 29 8.49 -2.82 -18.06
C LEU A 29 7.99 -4.27 -18.10
N ARG A 30 7.99 -4.93 -16.94
CA ARG A 30 7.45 -6.28 -16.77
C ARG A 30 6.02 -6.19 -16.26
N GLN A 31 5.04 -6.52 -17.10
CA GLN A 31 3.65 -6.65 -16.68
C GLN A 31 3.11 -5.46 -15.81
N PRO A 32 3.27 -4.19 -16.23
CA PRO A 32 3.06 -3.05 -15.33
C PRO A 32 1.57 -2.74 -15.09
N VAL A 33 1.10 -2.83 -13.84
CA VAL A 33 -0.33 -2.78 -13.48
C VAL A 33 -0.84 -1.38 -13.15
N GLY A 34 0.05 -0.48 -12.76
CA GLY A 34 -0.29 0.87 -12.32
C GLY A 34 0.95 1.74 -12.11
N ALA A 35 0.73 3.05 -12.05
CA ALA A 35 1.76 4.02 -11.67
C ALA A 35 1.15 5.10 -10.76
N VAL A 36 1.82 5.42 -9.66
CA VAL A 36 1.33 6.37 -8.63
C VAL A 36 2.48 7.21 -8.07
N HIS A 37 2.19 8.40 -7.54
CA HIS A 37 3.17 9.24 -6.83
C HIS A 37 3.00 9.11 -5.31
N SER A 38 4.07 9.39 -4.55
CA SER A 38 4.06 9.35 -3.08
C SER A 38 3.53 10.60 -2.39
N GLY A 39 3.43 11.74 -3.10
CA GLY A 39 2.95 13.00 -2.53
C GLY A 39 3.93 13.72 -1.59
N ASP A 40 5.20 13.28 -1.56
CA ASP A 40 6.25 13.85 -0.71
C ASP A 40 6.93 15.12 -1.29
N GLY A 41 6.63 15.48 -2.55
CA GLY A 41 7.27 16.58 -3.30
C GLY A 41 8.48 16.17 -4.13
N SER A 42 8.88 14.90 -4.12
CA SER A 42 10.00 14.38 -4.92
C SER A 42 9.67 14.08 -6.38
N LEU A 43 8.38 14.10 -6.73
CA LEU A 43 7.85 13.85 -8.07
C LEU A 43 8.27 12.49 -8.68
N ARG A 44 8.73 11.56 -7.83
CA ARG A 44 9.00 10.16 -8.15
C ARG A 44 7.71 9.45 -8.53
N LEU A 45 7.75 8.69 -9.63
CA LEU A 45 6.67 7.83 -10.05
C LEU A 45 6.99 6.38 -9.69
N PHE A 46 6.11 5.75 -8.94
CA PHE A 46 6.22 4.36 -8.50
C PHE A 46 5.41 3.49 -9.45
N ILE A 47 6.10 2.68 -10.25
CA ILE A 47 5.50 1.78 -11.24
C ILE A 47 5.38 0.39 -10.62
N LEU A 48 4.16 -0.14 -10.58
CA LEU A 48 3.86 -1.47 -10.05
C LEU A 48 3.98 -2.50 -11.16
N GLU A 49 4.71 -3.58 -10.93
CA GLU A 49 4.84 -4.75 -11.81
C GLU A 49 4.11 -5.94 -11.18
N LYS A 50 3.24 -6.61 -11.95
CA LYS A 50 2.32 -7.67 -11.46
C LYS A 50 3.01 -8.80 -10.70
N GLU A 51 4.27 -9.09 -11.05
CA GLU A 51 5.11 -10.12 -10.44
C GLU A 51 5.50 -9.82 -8.97
N GLY A 52 5.17 -8.64 -8.42
CA GLY A 52 5.44 -8.29 -7.02
C GLY A 52 6.57 -7.27 -6.82
N TYR A 53 6.85 -6.44 -7.84
CA TYR A 53 7.86 -5.38 -7.75
C TYR A 53 7.22 -3.99 -7.83
N VAL A 54 7.83 -3.02 -7.15
CA VAL A 54 7.58 -1.59 -7.37
C VAL A 54 8.90 -0.93 -7.75
N LYS A 55 8.95 -0.26 -8.90
CA LYS A 55 10.14 0.44 -9.41
C LYS A 55 9.96 1.95 -9.33
N ILE A 56 11.06 2.67 -9.15
CA ILE A 56 11.07 4.15 -9.15
C ILE A 56 11.53 4.64 -10.52
N LEU A 57 10.68 5.47 -11.13
CA LEU A 57 11.06 6.40 -12.19
C LEU A 57 11.29 7.78 -11.55
N THR A 58 12.48 8.33 -11.74
CA THR A 58 12.87 9.67 -11.28
C THR A 58 12.28 10.76 -12.19
N PRO A 59 12.09 12.01 -11.72
CA PRO A 59 11.62 13.10 -12.58
C PRO A 59 12.61 13.46 -13.71
N GLU A 60 13.87 13.02 -13.63
CA GLU A 60 14.89 13.11 -14.68
C GLU A 60 14.69 12.07 -15.81
N GLY A 61 13.80 11.08 -15.61
CA GLY A 61 13.52 10.01 -16.57
C GLY A 61 14.30 8.72 -16.35
N GLU A 62 15.16 8.64 -15.33
CA GLU A 62 15.93 7.44 -15.01
C GLU A 62 15.12 6.45 -14.16
N MET A 63 15.22 5.16 -14.49
CA MET A 63 14.70 4.07 -13.67
C MET A 63 15.77 3.56 -12.71
N LEU A 64 15.47 3.53 -11.41
CA LEU A 64 16.39 2.96 -10.43
C LEU A 64 16.49 1.44 -10.60
N LYS A 65 17.73 0.93 -10.58
CA LYS A 65 18.05 -0.50 -10.74
C LYS A 65 17.44 -1.36 -9.63
N GLU A 66 17.56 -0.90 -8.39
CA GLU A 66 17.00 -1.59 -7.23
C GLU A 66 15.51 -1.25 -7.08
N PRO A 67 14.62 -2.24 -6.85
CA PRO A 67 13.21 -1.99 -6.64
C PRO A 67 12.95 -1.28 -5.31
N TYR A 68 11.96 -0.40 -5.30
CA TYR A 68 11.44 0.23 -4.09
C TYR A 68 10.85 -0.81 -3.13
N LEU A 69 10.09 -1.74 -3.68
CA LEU A 69 9.54 -2.90 -2.97
C LEU A 69 9.75 -4.14 -3.83
N ASP A 70 10.29 -5.20 -3.22
CA ASP A 70 10.33 -6.53 -3.79
C ASP A 70 9.62 -7.49 -2.83
N ILE A 71 8.50 -8.04 -3.29
CA ILE A 71 7.71 -9.06 -2.61
C ILE A 71 7.36 -10.22 -3.55
N HIS A 72 8.10 -10.43 -4.65
CA HIS A 72 7.76 -11.44 -5.67
C HIS A 72 7.66 -12.88 -5.13
N LYS A 73 8.33 -13.17 -4.01
CA LYS A 73 8.27 -14.48 -3.34
C LYS A 73 6.99 -14.70 -2.52
N LEU A 74 6.31 -13.60 -2.15
CA LEU A 74 5.02 -13.61 -1.45
C LEU A 74 3.85 -13.50 -2.43
N VAL A 75 4.06 -12.88 -3.58
CA VAL A 75 3.02 -12.64 -4.58
C VAL A 75 2.86 -13.88 -5.47
N GLN A 76 1.67 -14.49 -5.45
CA GLN A 76 1.28 -15.44 -6.49
C GLN A 76 0.77 -14.66 -7.70
N SER A 77 1.57 -14.58 -8.77
CA SER A 77 1.15 -13.94 -10.03
C SER A 77 0.49 -14.92 -11.00
N GLY A 78 -0.51 -14.45 -11.76
CA GLY A 78 -1.20 -15.20 -12.80
C GLY A 78 -0.43 -15.34 -14.11
N ILE A 79 -0.27 -16.59 -14.58
CA ILE A 79 0.53 -16.97 -15.77
C ILE A 79 -0.31 -17.07 -17.05
N LYS A 80 -1.65 -17.05 -16.96
CA LYS A 80 -2.58 -17.14 -18.10
C LYS A 80 -3.32 -15.82 -18.34
N GLY A 81 -3.71 -15.57 -19.59
CA GLY A 81 -4.48 -14.37 -19.95
C GLY A 81 -5.83 -14.36 -19.23
N GLY A 82 -6.11 -13.28 -18.49
CA GLY A 82 -7.30 -13.17 -17.65
C GLY A 82 -7.22 -13.88 -16.29
N ASP A 83 -6.03 -14.31 -15.85
CA ASP A 83 -5.73 -14.58 -14.44
C ASP A 83 -5.28 -13.26 -13.81
N GLU A 84 -6.08 -12.70 -12.89
CA GLU A 84 -5.89 -11.35 -12.35
C GLU A 84 -4.93 -11.31 -11.15
N ARG A 85 -4.53 -12.46 -10.62
CA ARG A 85 -3.64 -12.59 -9.46
C ARG A 85 -2.27 -11.94 -9.67
N GLY A 86 -1.77 -11.25 -8.66
CA GLY A 86 -0.46 -10.62 -8.63
C GLY A 86 -0.40 -9.49 -7.60
N LEU A 87 0.51 -8.54 -7.80
CA LEU A 87 0.42 -7.21 -7.19
C LEU A 87 -0.75 -6.46 -7.84
N LEU A 88 -1.71 -6.02 -7.03
CA LEU A 88 -2.98 -5.44 -7.48
C LEU A 88 -2.98 -3.91 -7.36
N SER A 89 -2.54 -3.36 -6.21
CA SER A 89 -2.56 -1.92 -5.97
C SER A 89 -1.53 -1.45 -4.92
N LEU A 90 -1.32 -0.15 -4.89
CA LEU A 90 -0.43 0.57 -3.97
C LEU A 90 -1.05 1.93 -3.64
N ALA A 91 -1.22 2.22 -2.36
CA ALA A 91 -1.58 3.55 -1.86
C ALA A 91 -0.50 4.04 -0.88
N PHE A 92 -0.07 5.29 -1.03
CA PHE A 92 0.75 5.97 -0.04
C PHE A 92 -0.14 6.68 0.98
N HIS A 93 0.28 6.69 2.25
CA HIS A 93 -0.42 7.44 3.28
C HIS A 93 -0.43 8.94 2.93
N PRO A 94 -1.51 9.71 3.23
CA PRO A 94 -1.54 11.16 2.99
C PRO A 94 -0.37 11.92 3.65
N ASN A 95 0.14 11.38 4.76
CA ASN A 95 1.29 11.89 5.51
C ASN A 95 2.60 11.09 5.29
N TYR A 96 2.75 10.39 4.15
CA TYR A 96 3.91 9.54 3.85
C TYR A 96 5.26 10.24 4.03
N LYS A 97 5.34 11.54 3.70
CA LYS A 97 6.55 12.38 3.91
C LYS A 97 7.07 12.37 5.35
N LYS A 98 6.20 12.17 6.36
CA LYS A 98 6.56 12.15 7.78
C LYS A 98 6.58 10.74 8.38
N ASN A 99 5.60 9.89 8.04
CA ASN A 99 5.45 8.57 8.66
C ASN A 99 6.02 7.41 7.84
N GLY A 100 6.22 7.59 6.53
CA GLY A 100 6.79 6.59 5.63
C GLY A 100 5.88 5.42 5.29
N LYS A 101 4.57 5.53 5.56
CA LYS A 101 3.59 4.44 5.45
C LYS A 101 3.04 4.28 4.04
N LEU A 102 3.00 3.04 3.57
CA LEU A 102 2.37 2.63 2.32
C LEU A 102 1.55 1.36 2.53
N TYR A 103 0.59 1.13 1.65
CA TYR A 103 -0.34 0.01 1.70
C TYR A 103 -0.37 -0.66 0.33
N VAL A 104 -0.17 -1.98 0.29
CA VAL A 104 -0.22 -2.77 -0.95
C VAL A 104 -1.32 -3.80 -0.85
N SER A 105 -1.97 -4.07 -1.98
CA SER A 105 -2.87 -5.20 -2.14
C SER A 105 -2.25 -6.20 -3.11
N TYR A 106 -2.23 -7.48 -2.74
CA TYR A 106 -1.70 -8.55 -3.58
C TYR A 106 -2.29 -9.90 -3.23
N THR A 107 -2.28 -10.82 -4.20
CA THR A 107 -2.68 -12.21 -3.98
C THR A 107 -1.48 -13.07 -3.58
N THR A 108 -1.64 -13.91 -2.56
CA THR A 108 -0.61 -14.88 -2.11
C THR A 108 -1.21 -16.28 -2.03
N ASN A 109 -0.36 -17.29 -2.21
CA ASN A 109 -0.69 -18.64 -1.80
C ASN A 109 -0.82 -18.70 -0.28
N GLN A 110 -1.64 -19.64 0.19
CA GLN A 110 -1.94 -19.90 1.58
C GLN A 110 -0.77 -20.59 2.30
N GLU A 111 -0.49 -20.22 3.56
CA GLU A 111 0.40 -20.98 4.45
C GLU A 111 -0.30 -22.20 5.06
N ARG A 112 -0.61 -23.22 4.24
CA ARG A 112 -0.91 -24.64 4.57
C ARG A 112 -1.98 -25.00 5.62
N TRP A 113 -2.57 -24.06 6.38
CA TRP A 113 -3.35 -24.35 7.59
C TRP A 113 -4.66 -23.57 7.77
N ALA A 114 -5.03 -22.65 6.86
CA ALA A 114 -6.36 -22.06 6.92
C ALA A 114 -7.41 -23.03 6.35
N ILE A 115 -8.57 -23.08 7.00
CA ILE A 115 -9.62 -24.07 6.77
C ILE A 115 -10.51 -23.56 5.63
N GLY A 116 -10.82 -24.42 4.65
CA GLY A 116 -11.83 -24.17 3.62
C GLY A 116 -11.32 -24.18 2.15
N PRO A 117 -12.22 -24.23 1.16
CA PRO A 117 -11.91 -24.63 -0.23
C PRO A 117 -11.47 -23.47 -1.14
N HIS A 118 -10.41 -22.75 -0.76
CA HIS A 118 -9.98 -21.50 -1.41
C HIS A 118 -8.77 -21.67 -2.36
N ASP A 119 -8.71 -20.96 -3.49
CA ASP A 119 -7.57 -21.02 -4.44
C ASP A 119 -6.37 -20.19 -3.94
N HIS A 120 -6.64 -19.04 -3.33
CA HIS A 120 -5.64 -18.14 -2.76
C HIS A 120 -6.29 -17.13 -1.80
N ILE A 121 -5.50 -16.20 -1.27
CA ILE A 121 -6.00 -15.07 -0.48
C ILE A 121 -5.52 -13.74 -1.08
N LEU A 122 -6.37 -12.72 -1.05
CA LEU A 122 -6.03 -11.33 -1.31
C LEU A 122 -5.66 -10.67 0.02
N ARG A 123 -4.41 -10.22 0.15
CA ARG A 123 -3.91 -9.49 1.33
C ARG A 123 -3.88 -7.99 1.08
N VAL A 124 -4.27 -7.21 2.07
CA VAL A 124 -3.91 -5.79 2.19
C VAL A 124 -2.90 -5.63 3.32
N VAL A 125 -1.74 -5.06 3.02
CA VAL A 125 -0.58 -5.03 3.93
C VAL A 125 0.03 -3.63 3.98
N GLU A 126 0.19 -3.11 5.18
CA GLU A 126 0.99 -1.91 5.44
C GLU A 126 2.48 -2.27 5.44
N TYR A 127 3.28 -1.43 4.79
CA TYR A 127 4.73 -1.42 4.88
C TYR A 127 5.22 -0.02 5.25
N THR A 128 6.49 0.05 5.67
CA THR A 128 7.18 1.29 6.03
C THR A 128 8.47 1.44 5.22
N VAL A 129 8.71 2.63 4.67
CA VAL A 129 9.97 2.94 3.96
C VAL A 129 11.19 2.75 4.88
N SER A 130 12.31 2.32 4.31
CA SER A 130 13.54 2.06 5.06
C SER A 130 14.04 3.33 5.73
N ARG A 131 14.32 3.23 7.03
CA ARG A 131 14.87 4.31 7.86
C ARG A 131 16.24 4.79 7.39
N LYS A 132 16.92 4.00 6.54
CA LYS A 132 18.26 4.28 5.99
C LYS A 132 18.26 4.71 4.52
N ASN A 133 17.22 4.38 3.76
CA ASN A 133 17.17 4.59 2.31
C ASN A 133 15.74 5.00 1.89
N PRO A 134 15.50 6.26 1.45
CA PRO A 134 14.18 6.70 1.04
C PRO A 134 13.72 6.09 -0.31
N HIS A 135 14.59 5.36 -1.00
CA HIS A 135 14.30 4.66 -2.26
C HIS A 135 14.03 3.16 -2.08
N GLN A 136 13.88 2.66 -0.85
CA GLN A 136 13.61 1.24 -0.58
C GLN A 136 12.72 1.03 0.65
N VAL A 137 11.84 0.03 0.62
CA VAL A 137 10.96 -0.37 1.72
C VAL A 137 11.63 -1.42 2.60
N ASP A 138 11.43 -1.35 3.92
CA ASP A 138 11.87 -2.41 4.83
C ASP A 138 10.79 -3.49 4.90
N VAL A 139 10.97 -4.58 4.14
CA VAL A 139 9.98 -5.70 4.04
C VAL A 139 9.65 -6.32 5.41
N ARG A 140 10.53 -6.20 6.40
CA ARG A 140 10.30 -6.68 7.78
C ARG A 140 9.26 -5.86 8.56
N THR A 141 8.81 -4.74 7.99
CA THR A 141 7.76 -3.88 8.57
C THR A 141 6.36 -4.24 8.08
N ALA A 142 6.20 -5.34 7.35
CA ALA A 142 4.92 -5.88 6.91
C ALA A 142 3.95 -6.02 8.09
N ARG A 143 2.80 -5.36 7.98
CA ARG A 143 1.70 -5.43 8.95
C ARG A 143 0.41 -5.68 8.17
N VAL A 144 -0.13 -6.90 8.29
CA VAL A 144 -1.37 -7.28 7.60
C VAL A 144 -2.53 -6.46 8.17
N PHE A 145 -3.34 -5.90 7.27
CA PHE A 145 -4.58 -5.21 7.59
C PHE A 145 -5.78 -6.12 7.36
N LEU A 146 -5.87 -6.69 6.16
CA LEU A 146 -7.02 -7.46 5.70
C LEU A 146 -6.52 -8.71 4.97
N GLU A 147 -7.23 -9.82 5.14
CA GLU A 147 -7.11 -11.02 4.32
C GLU A 147 -8.52 -11.38 3.82
N VAL A 148 -8.67 -11.55 2.52
CA VAL A 148 -9.92 -11.92 1.85
C VAL A 148 -9.69 -13.27 1.18
N ALA A 149 -10.57 -14.24 1.45
CA ALA A 149 -10.51 -15.56 0.82
C ALA A 149 -11.07 -15.49 -0.61
N GLU A 150 -10.37 -16.10 -1.57
CA GLU A 150 -10.71 -16.04 -3.00
C GLU A 150 -10.85 -17.45 -3.58
N LEU A 151 -12.04 -17.78 -4.09
CA LEU A 151 -12.32 -19.03 -4.79
C LEU A 151 -11.80 -19.02 -6.24
N HIS A 152 -11.79 -17.84 -6.86
CA HIS A 152 -11.49 -17.70 -8.28
C HIS A 152 -10.48 -16.60 -8.58
N ARG A 153 -9.93 -16.62 -9.80
CA ARG A 153 -8.75 -15.83 -10.19
C ARG A 153 -9.09 -14.56 -10.97
N LYS A 154 -10.31 -14.04 -10.78
CA LYS A 154 -10.93 -12.94 -11.53
C LYS A 154 -11.91 -12.23 -10.61
N HIS A 155 -12.30 -11.01 -10.99
CA HIS A 155 -13.23 -10.18 -10.21
C HIS A 155 -12.66 -9.87 -8.81
N LEU A 156 -11.33 -9.83 -8.67
CA LEU A 156 -10.66 -9.61 -7.38
C LEU A 156 -10.84 -8.16 -6.89
N GLY A 157 -10.90 -7.20 -7.82
CA GLY A 157 -10.74 -5.79 -7.48
C GLY A 157 -9.37 -5.57 -6.82
N GLY A 158 -9.38 -5.02 -5.60
CA GLY A 158 -8.20 -4.75 -4.78
C GLY A 158 -7.62 -3.33 -4.94
N GLN A 159 -8.34 -2.39 -5.57
CA GLN A 159 -7.82 -1.02 -5.71
C GLN A 159 -7.79 -0.31 -4.34
N LEU A 160 -6.62 0.21 -3.98
CA LEU A 160 -6.40 0.97 -2.75
C LEU A 160 -6.33 2.47 -3.07
N LEU A 161 -6.97 3.30 -2.25
CA LEU A 161 -6.88 4.77 -2.35
C LEU A 161 -7.19 5.44 -1.01
N PHE A 162 -6.52 6.58 -0.75
CA PHE A 162 -6.94 7.48 0.33
C PHE A 162 -7.88 8.57 -0.19
N GLY A 163 -9.00 8.73 0.52
CA GLY A 163 -9.93 9.84 0.33
C GLY A 163 -9.39 11.17 0.90
N PRO A 164 -10.05 12.31 0.59
CA PRO A 164 -9.70 13.60 1.17
C PRO A 164 -10.06 13.72 2.66
N ASP A 165 -10.86 12.79 3.19
CA ASP A 165 -11.15 12.57 4.60
C ASP A 165 -10.06 11.81 5.36
N GLY A 166 -9.03 11.30 4.67
CA GLY A 166 -7.90 10.58 5.27
C GLY A 166 -8.13 9.08 5.45
N PHE A 167 -9.30 8.55 5.12
CA PHE A 167 -9.60 7.12 5.23
C PHE A 167 -9.10 6.31 4.02
N LEU A 168 -8.76 5.05 4.27
CA LEU A 168 -8.35 4.08 3.26
C LEU A 168 -9.59 3.39 2.71
N TYR A 169 -9.82 3.53 1.41
CA TYR A 169 -10.85 2.80 0.67
C TYR A 169 -10.23 1.60 -0.04
N ILE A 170 -10.91 0.45 0.04
CA ILE A 170 -10.53 -0.81 -0.60
C ILE A 170 -11.70 -1.21 -1.49
N ILE A 171 -11.48 -1.26 -2.81
CA ILE A 171 -12.52 -1.59 -3.78
C ILE A 171 -12.33 -3.04 -4.22
N LEU A 172 -13.16 -3.95 -3.71
CA LEU A 172 -13.15 -5.37 -4.02
C LEU A 172 -14.20 -5.69 -5.09
N GLY A 173 -13.95 -6.73 -5.89
CA GLY A 173 -14.99 -7.32 -6.76
C GLY A 173 -15.59 -8.56 -6.11
N ASP A 174 -16.58 -9.17 -6.75
CA ASP A 174 -17.32 -10.31 -6.19
C ASP A 174 -16.54 -11.63 -6.12
N GLY A 175 -15.31 -11.69 -6.64
CA GLY A 175 -14.53 -12.92 -6.73
C GLY A 175 -15.20 -14.02 -7.58
N MET A 176 -16.27 -13.69 -8.32
CA MET A 176 -17.26 -14.62 -8.89
C MET A 176 -17.89 -15.58 -7.86
N ILE A 177 -17.90 -15.21 -6.56
CA ILE A 177 -18.54 -15.97 -5.49
C ILE A 177 -20.06 -15.84 -5.62
N THR A 178 -20.78 -16.96 -5.55
CA THR A 178 -22.25 -17.01 -5.58
C THR A 178 -22.84 -17.03 -4.16
N LEU A 179 -24.15 -16.79 -4.04
CA LEU A 179 -24.82 -16.94 -2.73
C LEU A 179 -24.75 -18.39 -2.24
N ASP A 180 -24.88 -19.37 -3.16
CA ASP A 180 -24.74 -20.79 -2.86
C ASP A 180 -23.35 -21.09 -2.24
N ASP A 181 -22.27 -20.53 -2.80
CA ASP A 181 -20.93 -20.65 -2.22
C ASP A 181 -20.86 -20.04 -0.80
N MET A 182 -21.48 -18.88 -0.57
CA MET A 182 -21.51 -18.20 0.75
C MET A 182 -22.33 -18.96 1.79
N GLU A 183 -23.39 -19.66 1.39
CA GLU A 183 -24.22 -20.48 2.29
C GLU A 183 -23.58 -21.85 2.59
N GLU A 184 -22.81 -22.43 1.66
CA GLU A 184 -22.19 -23.76 1.81
C GLU A 184 -20.75 -23.74 2.38
N MET A 185 -20.02 -22.61 2.32
CA MET A 185 -18.57 -22.56 2.60
C MET A 185 -18.21 -21.61 3.76
N ASP A 186 -18.08 -22.18 4.97
CA ASP A 186 -17.52 -21.48 6.12
C ASP A 186 -16.13 -20.87 5.83
N GLY A 187 -15.92 -19.61 6.22
CA GLY A 187 -14.64 -18.92 6.09
C GLY A 187 -14.46 -18.07 4.83
N LEU A 188 -15.50 -17.99 3.97
CA LEU A 188 -15.61 -16.92 2.97
C LEU A 188 -15.77 -15.55 3.63
N SER A 189 -15.59 -14.50 2.82
CA SER A 189 -15.51 -13.12 3.31
C SER A 189 -16.67 -12.27 2.79
N ASP A 190 -17.44 -11.71 3.72
CA ASP A 190 -18.50 -10.72 3.46
C ASP A 190 -17.98 -9.39 2.85
N PHE A 191 -16.66 -9.27 2.61
CA PHE A 191 -16.03 -8.11 2.01
C PHE A 191 -16.01 -8.14 0.48
N THR A 192 -16.26 -9.30 -0.16
CA THR A 192 -16.29 -9.36 -1.62
C THR A 192 -17.46 -8.55 -2.19
N GLY A 193 -17.31 -8.12 -3.44
CA GLY A 193 -18.25 -7.23 -4.13
C GLY A 193 -18.42 -5.84 -3.50
N SER A 194 -17.55 -5.45 -2.56
CA SER A 194 -17.78 -4.28 -1.71
C SER A 194 -16.67 -3.23 -1.74
N VAL A 195 -17.06 -2.01 -1.39
CA VAL A 195 -16.17 -0.89 -1.07
C VAL A 195 -16.04 -0.84 0.46
N LEU A 196 -14.87 -1.19 0.97
CA LEU A 196 -14.53 -1.04 2.38
C LEU A 196 -13.98 0.36 2.65
N ARG A 197 -14.17 0.86 3.87
CA ARG A 197 -13.65 2.16 4.32
C ARG A 197 -13.07 2.03 5.74
N LEU A 198 -11.75 2.09 5.84
CA LEU A 198 -10.99 1.87 7.07
C LEU A 198 -10.26 3.13 7.52
N ASP A 199 -10.10 3.28 8.83
CA ASP A 199 -9.24 4.30 9.43
C ASP A 199 -7.87 3.71 9.78
N ALA A 200 -6.83 4.15 9.07
CA ALA A 200 -5.45 3.70 9.29
C ALA A 200 -4.74 4.48 10.42
N ASP A 201 -5.22 5.68 10.77
CA ASP A 201 -4.61 6.57 11.77
C ASP A 201 -5.03 6.16 13.21
N THR A 202 -4.95 4.86 13.50
CA THR A 202 -5.27 4.29 14.81
C THR A 202 -4.09 4.34 15.78
N ASP A 203 -4.38 4.67 17.04
CA ASP A 203 -3.46 4.52 18.18
C ASP A 203 -3.62 3.17 18.90
N MET A 204 -4.44 2.25 18.38
CA MET A 204 -4.60 0.92 18.95
C MET A 204 -3.47 -0.01 18.48
N CYS A 205 -2.97 -0.86 19.38
CA CYS A 205 -1.85 -1.77 19.11
C CYS A 205 -2.29 -3.24 18.93
N ASN A 206 -3.53 -3.56 19.29
CA ASN A 206 -4.17 -4.87 19.24
C ASN A 206 -4.98 -5.08 17.95
N VAL A 207 -5.50 -4.01 17.33
CA VAL A 207 -6.21 -4.03 16.05
C VAL A 207 -5.45 -3.22 15.00
N PRO A 208 -5.43 -3.63 13.72
CA PRO A 208 -4.59 -2.98 12.73
C PRO A 208 -5.12 -1.62 12.22
N TYR A 209 -6.44 -1.41 12.30
CA TYR A 209 -7.17 -0.23 11.86
C TYR A 209 -8.30 0.11 12.86
N SER A 210 -8.87 1.31 12.75
CA SER A 210 -10.16 1.70 13.34
C SER A 210 -11.28 1.65 12.29
N ILE A 211 -12.54 1.58 12.75
CA ILE A 211 -13.70 1.82 11.89
C ILE A 211 -14.09 3.31 11.99
N PRO A 212 -14.24 4.05 10.88
CA PRO A 212 -14.78 5.41 10.89
C PRO A 212 -16.19 5.45 11.49
N ARG A 213 -16.46 6.40 12.39
CA ARG A 213 -17.80 6.58 13.00
C ARG A 213 -18.92 6.83 11.98
N SER A 214 -18.57 7.40 10.82
CA SER A 214 -19.48 7.66 9.69
C SER A 214 -19.67 6.48 8.72
N ASN A 215 -19.21 5.26 9.06
CA ASN A 215 -19.55 4.06 8.30
C ASN A 215 -20.99 3.61 8.61
N PRO A 216 -21.72 3.05 7.62
CA PRO A 216 -23.13 2.65 7.79
C PRO A 216 -23.35 1.64 8.93
N HIS A 217 -22.37 0.76 9.15
CA HIS A 217 -22.43 -0.34 10.10
C HIS A 217 -21.55 -0.12 11.34
N PHE A 218 -21.26 1.14 11.70
CA PHE A 218 -20.43 1.44 12.87
C PHE A 218 -21.03 0.81 14.14
N ASN A 219 -20.27 -0.05 14.81
CA ASN A 219 -20.68 -0.80 16.00
C ASN A 219 -21.86 -1.79 15.78
N SER A 220 -22.14 -2.17 14.53
CA SER A 220 -23.05 -3.28 14.20
C SER A 220 -22.41 -4.63 14.54
N THR A 221 -23.22 -5.59 14.97
CA THR A 221 -22.85 -6.99 15.18
C THR A 221 -23.34 -7.92 14.06
N ASN A 222 -24.22 -7.42 13.18
CA ASN A 222 -24.95 -8.24 12.21
C ASN A 222 -24.46 -8.04 10.77
N GLN A 223 -23.68 -6.99 10.52
CA GLN A 223 -23.09 -6.65 9.22
C GLN A 223 -21.66 -6.15 9.45
N PRO A 224 -20.71 -6.46 8.55
CA PRO A 224 -19.31 -6.08 8.69
C PRO A 224 -19.13 -4.55 8.78
N PRO A 225 -18.55 -4.02 9.88
CA PRO A 225 -18.39 -2.58 10.08
C PRO A 225 -17.42 -1.91 9.10
N GLU A 226 -16.59 -2.69 8.41
CA GLU A 226 -15.70 -2.26 7.32
C GLU A 226 -16.44 -1.85 6.04
N VAL A 227 -17.60 -2.45 5.75
CA VAL A 227 -18.33 -2.24 4.49
C VAL A 227 -19.00 -0.88 4.49
N PHE A 228 -18.80 -0.13 3.40
CA PHE A 228 -19.38 1.20 3.19
C PHE A 228 -20.43 1.21 2.07
N ALA A 229 -20.26 0.36 1.05
CA ALA A 229 -21.21 0.10 -0.02
C ALA A 229 -20.91 -1.25 -0.67
N HIS A 230 -21.91 -1.97 -1.17
CA HIS A 230 -21.75 -3.28 -1.83
C HIS A 230 -22.29 -3.29 -3.27
N GLY A 231 -22.05 -4.40 -3.97
CA GLY A 231 -22.68 -4.77 -5.24
C GLY A 231 -21.78 -4.69 -6.48
N LEU A 232 -20.47 -4.45 -6.34
CA LEU A 232 -19.51 -4.50 -7.44
C LEU A 232 -19.31 -5.94 -7.95
N HIS A 233 -19.15 -6.12 -9.26
CA HIS A 233 -18.79 -7.43 -9.84
C HIS A 233 -17.32 -7.50 -10.23
N ASP A 234 -16.98 -6.96 -11.41
CA ASP A 234 -15.62 -6.91 -11.94
C ASP A 234 -15.17 -5.45 -12.12
N PRO A 235 -14.83 -4.75 -11.00
CA PRO A 235 -14.40 -3.37 -11.07
C PRO A 235 -13.06 -3.25 -11.82
N GLY A 236 -13.07 -2.42 -12.86
CA GLY A 236 -11.86 -1.89 -13.47
C GLY A 236 -11.16 -0.87 -12.57
N ARG A 237 -10.19 -0.13 -13.11
CA ARG A 237 -9.60 1.00 -12.36
C ARG A 237 -10.66 2.08 -12.13
N CYS A 238 -10.98 2.41 -10.89
CA CYS A 238 -11.94 3.45 -10.58
C CYS A 238 -11.30 4.84 -10.63
N ALA A 239 -12.01 5.79 -11.25
CA ALA A 239 -11.71 7.21 -11.20
C ALA A 239 -12.07 7.77 -9.81
N VAL A 240 -11.19 8.61 -9.25
CA VAL A 240 -11.34 9.18 -7.90
C VAL A 240 -11.30 10.69 -8.01
N ASP A 241 -12.41 11.34 -7.68
CA ASP A 241 -12.48 12.80 -7.61
C ASP A 241 -12.43 13.28 -6.16
N ARG A 242 -11.29 13.89 -5.80
CA ARG A 242 -11.08 14.52 -4.49
C ARG A 242 -11.59 15.95 -4.41
N HIS A 243 -11.96 16.55 -5.54
CA HIS A 243 -12.54 17.89 -5.61
C HIS A 243 -13.73 17.87 -6.56
N PRO A 244 -14.84 17.21 -6.19
CA PRO A 244 -16.07 17.20 -6.99
C PRO A 244 -16.54 18.62 -7.32
N THR A 245 -17.23 18.78 -8.44
CA THR A 245 -17.81 20.07 -8.86
C THR A 245 -18.95 20.54 -7.96
N ASP A 246 -19.50 19.64 -7.14
CA ASP A 246 -20.53 19.94 -6.14
C ASP A 246 -19.90 20.04 -4.75
N ILE A 247 -20.00 21.20 -4.11
CA ILE A 247 -19.41 21.50 -2.80
C ILE A 247 -19.94 20.60 -1.67
N ASN A 248 -21.10 19.97 -1.85
CA ASN A 248 -21.70 19.05 -0.89
C ASN A 248 -21.11 17.64 -0.96
N ILE A 249 -20.38 17.30 -2.04
CA ILE A 249 -19.79 15.98 -2.25
C ILE A 249 -18.32 16.06 -1.88
N ASN A 250 -17.90 15.25 -0.90
CA ASN A 250 -16.52 15.20 -0.43
C ASN A 250 -15.64 14.33 -1.35
N LEU A 251 -16.19 13.21 -1.83
CA LEU A 251 -15.49 12.25 -2.68
C LEU A 251 -16.46 11.64 -3.70
N THR A 252 -16.05 11.55 -4.96
CA THR A 252 -16.73 10.72 -5.96
C THR A 252 -15.79 9.60 -6.41
N ILE A 253 -16.26 8.35 -6.34
CA ILE A 253 -15.58 7.18 -6.91
C ILE A 253 -16.45 6.69 -8.08
N LEU A 254 -15.88 6.63 -9.28
CA LEU A 254 -16.57 6.18 -10.48
C LEU A 254 -15.82 4.97 -11.06
N CYS A 255 -16.42 3.80 -10.95
CA CYS A 255 -15.86 2.54 -11.42
C CYS A 255 -16.53 2.12 -12.74
N SER A 256 -15.75 1.60 -13.69
CA SER A 256 -16.31 0.74 -14.73
C SER A 256 -16.50 -0.65 -14.14
N ASP A 257 -17.66 -1.27 -14.34
CA ASP A 257 -17.99 -2.62 -13.88
C ASP A 257 -18.37 -3.48 -15.10
N SER A 258 -18.22 -4.80 -15.02
CA SER A 258 -18.59 -5.74 -16.08
C SER A 258 -19.48 -6.83 -15.51
N ASN A 259 -20.77 -6.85 -15.87
CA ASN A 259 -21.67 -7.94 -15.54
C ASN A 259 -21.98 -8.76 -16.80
N GLY A 260 -21.50 -10.00 -16.82
CA GLY A 260 -21.62 -10.91 -17.96
C GLY A 260 -20.71 -10.55 -19.15
N LYS A 261 -20.80 -11.35 -20.22
CA LYS A 261 -19.77 -11.40 -21.27
C LYS A 261 -19.60 -10.15 -22.14
N ASN A 262 -20.63 -9.29 -22.27
CA ASN A 262 -20.67 -8.23 -23.30
C ASN A 262 -21.26 -6.87 -22.83
N ARG A 263 -21.42 -6.61 -21.52
CA ARG A 263 -21.96 -5.34 -21.02
C ARG A 263 -21.07 -4.73 -19.93
N SER A 264 -20.46 -3.61 -20.26
CA SER A 264 -19.89 -2.66 -19.31
C SER A 264 -21.00 -1.77 -18.78
N SER A 265 -21.07 -1.65 -17.45
CA SER A 265 -21.80 -0.57 -16.77
C SER A 265 -20.79 0.35 -16.09
N ALA A 266 -21.25 1.49 -15.61
CA ALA A 266 -20.46 2.29 -14.67
C ALA A 266 -21.23 2.47 -13.38
N ARG A 267 -20.53 2.29 -12.26
CA ARG A 267 -21.07 2.53 -10.93
C ARG A 267 -20.44 3.77 -10.34
N ILE A 268 -21.28 4.67 -9.84
CA ILE A 268 -20.82 5.87 -9.14
C ILE A 268 -21.23 5.80 -7.67
N LEU A 269 -20.23 6.03 -6.81
CA LEU A 269 -20.37 6.22 -5.38
C LEU A 269 -20.05 7.68 -5.07
N GLN A 270 -20.99 8.39 -4.44
CA GLN A 270 -20.81 9.78 -4.03
C GLN A 270 -20.94 9.89 -2.51
N ILE A 271 -19.91 10.45 -1.88
CA ILE A 271 -19.84 10.58 -0.43
C ILE A 271 -20.16 12.02 -0.06
N ILE A 272 -21.22 12.21 0.71
CA ILE A 272 -21.74 13.52 1.08
C ILE A 272 -20.97 14.04 2.30
N LYS A 273 -20.57 15.31 2.26
CA LYS A 273 -19.78 15.93 3.31
C LYS A 273 -20.59 16.07 4.60
N GLY A 274 -20.05 15.56 5.71
CA GLY A 274 -20.66 15.69 7.04
C GLY A 274 -21.93 14.85 7.26
N ARG A 275 -22.19 13.87 6.40
CA ARG A 275 -23.28 12.91 6.57
C ARG A 275 -22.78 11.68 7.34
N ASP A 276 -23.42 11.37 8.46
CA ASP A 276 -23.37 10.05 9.06
C ASP A 276 -24.34 9.14 8.29
N TYR A 277 -23.89 7.91 8.00
CA TYR A 277 -24.66 6.91 7.26
C TYR A 277 -25.27 5.95 8.28
N GLU A 278 -26.59 5.76 8.23
CA GLU A 278 -27.32 4.72 9.00
C GLU A 278 -27.62 3.47 8.14
N SER A 279 -27.40 3.59 6.83
CA SER A 279 -27.57 2.54 5.84
C SER A 279 -26.58 2.73 4.70
N GLU A 280 -26.27 1.64 4.01
CA GLU A 280 -25.27 1.62 2.94
C GLU A 280 -25.68 2.51 1.77
N GLN A 281 -24.70 3.19 1.19
CA GLN A 281 -24.95 4.03 0.02
C GLN A 281 -25.01 3.14 -1.23
N SER A 282 -26.21 2.99 -1.80
CA SER A 282 -26.39 2.25 -3.05
C SER A 282 -25.51 2.83 -4.16
N LEU A 283 -24.75 1.95 -4.83
CA LEU A 283 -24.00 2.28 -6.04
C LEU A 283 -24.98 2.60 -7.17
N LEU A 284 -24.96 3.84 -7.65
CA LEU A 284 -25.81 4.26 -8.76
C LEU A 284 -25.25 3.65 -10.05
N GLU A 285 -26.01 2.74 -10.68
CA GLU A 285 -25.67 2.22 -12.01
C GLU A 285 -26.08 3.25 -13.07
N PHE A 286 -25.10 3.70 -13.85
CA PHE A 286 -25.33 4.36 -15.14
C PHE A 286 -24.87 3.41 -16.25
N LYS A 287 -25.41 3.59 -17.46
CA LYS A 287 -25.03 2.80 -18.65
C LYS A 287 -24.27 3.66 -19.67
N PRO A 288 -23.04 4.12 -19.35
CA PRO A 288 -22.22 4.88 -20.28
C PRO A 288 -21.54 3.96 -21.31
N PHE A 289 -22.26 3.76 -22.42
CA PHE A 289 -21.72 3.86 -23.78
C PHE A 289 -20.83 2.75 -24.38
N SER A 290 -21.07 2.54 -25.68
CA SER A 290 -20.20 2.01 -26.76
C SER A 290 -19.49 0.65 -26.62
N ASN A 291 -19.14 0.07 -27.78
CA ASN A 291 -18.77 -1.35 -27.94
C ASN A 291 -17.43 -1.75 -27.27
N GLY A 292 -17.42 -2.06 -25.97
CA GLY A 292 -16.34 -2.88 -25.41
C GLY A 292 -16.21 -2.90 -23.89
N PRO A 293 -15.52 -3.92 -23.33
CA PRO A 293 -15.18 -3.97 -21.92
C PRO A 293 -14.11 -2.92 -21.58
N LEU A 294 -14.50 -1.93 -20.78
CA LEU A 294 -13.60 -0.91 -20.25
C LEU A 294 -12.49 -1.53 -19.37
N VAL A 295 -11.35 -0.85 -19.33
CA VAL A 295 -10.24 -1.09 -18.39
C VAL A 295 -10.49 -0.39 -17.06
N GLY A 296 -11.11 0.79 -17.12
CA GLY A 296 -11.23 1.73 -16.03
C GLY A 296 -10.97 3.16 -16.50
N GLY A 297 -10.82 4.06 -15.52
CA GLY A 297 -10.64 5.48 -15.77
C GLY A 297 -9.92 6.23 -14.66
N PHE A 298 -9.85 7.54 -14.84
CA PHE A 298 -9.21 8.50 -13.95
C PHE A 298 -9.89 9.87 -14.06
N VAL A 299 -9.72 10.72 -13.06
CA VAL A 299 -10.06 12.14 -13.16
C VAL A 299 -8.78 12.89 -13.48
N TYR A 300 -8.76 13.67 -14.57
CA TYR A 300 -7.57 14.45 -14.90
C TYR A 300 -7.52 15.71 -14.02
N ARG A 301 -6.47 15.80 -13.20
CA ARG A 301 -6.15 16.95 -12.33
C ARG A 301 -4.72 17.46 -12.57
N GLY A 302 -4.16 17.16 -13.74
CA GLY A 302 -2.88 17.71 -14.20
C GLY A 302 -2.99 19.18 -14.60
N CYS A 303 -1.84 19.80 -14.84
CA CYS A 303 -1.71 21.23 -15.12
C CYS A 303 -1.48 21.50 -16.62
N GLN A 304 -0.90 20.54 -17.35
CA GLN A 304 -0.54 20.72 -18.76
C GLN A 304 -1.75 20.93 -19.67
N SER A 305 -2.92 20.37 -19.33
CA SER A 305 -4.13 20.43 -20.16
C SER A 305 -5.35 21.02 -19.45
N GLU A 306 -5.54 22.33 -19.55
CA GLU A 306 -6.72 23.06 -19.04
C GLU A 306 -8.05 22.43 -19.52
N ARG A 307 -8.17 22.10 -20.82
CA ARG A 307 -9.41 21.57 -21.40
C ARG A 307 -9.80 20.16 -20.93
N LEU A 308 -8.89 19.45 -20.27
CA LEU A 308 -9.13 18.12 -19.71
C LEU A 308 -9.35 18.18 -18.19
N TYR A 309 -9.04 19.31 -17.55
CA TYR A 309 -9.14 19.48 -16.10
C TYR A 309 -10.55 19.18 -15.59
N GLY A 310 -10.65 18.28 -14.61
CA GLY A 310 -11.91 17.81 -14.02
C GLY A 310 -12.73 16.87 -14.91
N SER A 311 -12.24 16.49 -16.09
CA SER A 311 -12.91 15.47 -16.93
C SER A 311 -12.59 14.07 -16.42
N TYR A 312 -13.59 13.19 -16.43
CA TYR A 312 -13.48 11.78 -16.06
C TYR A 312 -13.15 11.00 -17.33
N VAL A 313 -11.93 10.51 -17.47
CA VAL A 313 -11.47 9.83 -18.69
C VAL A 313 -11.48 8.32 -18.47
N PHE A 314 -12.12 7.57 -19.37
CA PHE A 314 -12.17 6.11 -19.38
C PHE A 314 -11.58 5.57 -20.68
N GLY A 315 -10.99 4.36 -20.63
CA GLY A 315 -10.38 3.70 -21.78
C GLY A 315 -10.78 2.23 -21.91
N ASP A 316 -10.89 1.75 -23.15
CA ASP A 316 -11.09 0.34 -23.49
C ASP A 316 -9.77 -0.39 -23.79
N ARG A 317 -9.80 -1.73 -23.84
CA ARG A 317 -8.58 -2.53 -24.10
C ARG A 317 -7.93 -2.28 -25.48
N ASN A 318 -8.56 -1.53 -26.39
CA ASN A 318 -8.06 -1.22 -27.73
C ASN A 318 -7.49 0.21 -27.82
N GLY A 319 -7.44 0.95 -26.71
CA GLY A 319 -6.97 2.34 -26.71
C GLY A 319 -7.99 3.35 -27.24
N ASN A 320 -9.28 3.01 -27.28
CA ASN A 320 -10.35 3.99 -27.44
C ASN A 320 -10.60 4.67 -26.09
N PHE A 321 -10.73 6.00 -26.09
CA PHE A 321 -10.98 6.78 -24.89
C PHE A 321 -12.26 7.59 -25.00
N LEU A 322 -12.92 7.79 -23.86
CA LEU A 322 -14.08 8.66 -23.72
C LEU A 322 -13.91 9.55 -22.49
N THR A 323 -14.48 10.76 -22.53
CA THR A 323 -14.65 11.61 -21.36
C THR A 323 -16.10 11.61 -20.91
N LEU A 324 -16.34 11.40 -19.62
CA LEU A 324 -17.59 11.71 -18.95
C LEU A 324 -17.48 13.10 -18.31
N GLN A 325 -18.50 13.93 -18.52
CA GLN A 325 -18.67 15.23 -17.89
C GLN A 325 -20.06 15.32 -17.29
N GLN A 326 -20.17 15.73 -16.02
CA GLN A 326 -21.46 15.97 -15.38
C GLN A 326 -21.94 17.38 -15.70
N SER A 327 -23.18 17.51 -16.18
CA SER A 327 -23.87 18.79 -16.33
C SER A 327 -24.10 19.41 -14.94
N PRO A 328 -23.63 20.64 -14.66
CA PRO A 328 -23.83 21.26 -13.35
C PRO A 328 -25.31 21.55 -13.06
N VAL A 329 -26.10 21.80 -14.11
CA VAL A 329 -27.54 22.13 -14.01
C VAL A 329 -28.41 20.89 -13.90
N THR A 330 -28.26 19.93 -14.83
CA THR A 330 -29.16 18.75 -14.88
C THR A 330 -28.64 17.55 -14.10
N LYS A 331 -27.40 17.61 -13.56
CA LYS A 331 -26.66 16.52 -12.90
C LYS A 331 -26.49 15.25 -13.75
N GLN A 332 -26.94 15.26 -15.02
CA GLN A 332 -26.77 14.17 -15.98
C GLN A 332 -25.33 14.10 -16.50
N TRP A 333 -24.89 12.88 -16.77
CA TRP A 333 -23.59 12.59 -17.35
C TRP A 333 -23.67 12.56 -18.88
N GLN A 334 -22.78 13.31 -19.54
CA GLN A 334 -22.61 13.31 -20.99
C GLN A 334 -21.27 12.65 -21.34
N GLU A 335 -21.25 11.76 -22.33
CA GLU A 335 -19.99 11.37 -22.97
C GLU A 335 -19.57 12.34 -24.07
N LYS A 336 -18.26 12.36 -24.31
CA LYS A 336 -17.65 12.81 -25.57
C LYS A 336 -16.48 11.86 -25.87
N PRO A 337 -16.32 11.36 -27.11
CA PRO A 337 -15.16 10.53 -27.46
C PRO A 337 -13.87 11.37 -27.38
N LEU A 338 -12.84 10.82 -26.73
CA LEU A 338 -11.53 11.45 -26.61
C LEU A 338 -10.61 10.89 -27.69
N CYS A 339 -10.28 11.73 -28.67
CA CYS A 339 -9.36 11.38 -29.73
C CYS A 339 -7.90 11.42 -29.26
N LEU A 340 -7.15 10.34 -29.51
CA LEU A 340 -5.69 10.30 -29.43
C LEU A 340 -5.08 10.24 -30.84
N GLY A 341 -4.10 11.09 -31.11
CA GLY A 341 -3.23 11.03 -32.28
C GLY A 341 -1.91 10.30 -31.97
N ALA A 342 -1.26 9.79 -33.02
CA ALA A 342 0.04 9.12 -32.92
C ALA A 342 1.14 10.06 -32.40
N SER A 343 2.20 9.50 -31.82
CA SER A 343 3.33 10.23 -31.20
C SER A 343 4.01 11.25 -32.11
N GLY A 344 4.07 11.01 -33.43
CA GLY A 344 4.54 11.98 -34.43
C GLY A 344 3.68 13.25 -34.56
N SER A 345 2.54 13.32 -33.87
CA SER A 345 1.72 14.53 -33.73
C SER A 345 2.12 15.40 -32.53
N CYS A 346 2.93 14.88 -31.60
CA CYS A 346 3.51 15.67 -30.52
C CYS A 346 4.74 16.41 -31.06
N GLN A 347 4.75 17.74 -31.05
CA GLN A 347 5.98 18.51 -31.29
C GLN A 347 6.80 18.59 -30.00
N GLY A 348 8.01 18.01 -30.01
CA GLY A 348 9.03 18.21 -28.98
C GLY A 348 9.47 16.97 -28.21
N TYR A 349 10.71 17.00 -27.74
CA TYR A 349 11.22 16.07 -26.73
C TYR A 349 10.79 16.53 -25.33
N PHE A 350 10.43 15.60 -24.45
CA PHE A 350 9.98 15.91 -23.09
C PHE A 350 11.11 15.74 -22.08
N SER A 351 11.44 16.83 -21.40
CA SER A 351 12.26 16.87 -20.18
C SER A 351 11.52 17.71 -19.15
N GLY A 352 10.72 17.08 -18.29
CA GLY A 352 9.82 17.81 -17.40
C GLY A 352 9.18 16.94 -16.33
N HIS A 353 8.51 17.61 -15.38
CA HIS A 353 8.09 16.98 -14.13
C HIS A 353 6.74 16.26 -14.16
N ILE A 354 6.48 15.49 -13.09
CA ILE A 354 5.35 14.57 -12.93
C ILE A 354 4.37 15.13 -11.88
N LEU A 355 3.40 15.94 -12.32
CA LEU A 355 2.49 16.72 -11.45
C LEU A 355 1.03 16.56 -11.87
N GLY A 356 0.30 15.62 -11.26
CA GLY A 356 -1.11 15.34 -11.59
C GLY A 356 -1.36 14.80 -13.01
N GLU A 357 -0.32 14.77 -13.85
CA GLU A 357 -0.34 14.24 -15.21
C GLU A 357 -0.59 12.73 -15.22
N VAL A 358 -1.31 12.28 -16.25
CA VAL A 358 -1.82 10.91 -16.30
C VAL A 358 -1.06 10.08 -17.33
N TYR A 359 -0.77 8.85 -16.92
CA TYR A 359 -0.01 7.89 -17.70
C TYR A 359 -0.87 6.72 -18.14
N ILE A 360 -0.64 6.27 -19.37
CA ILE A 360 -1.17 5.03 -19.92
C ILE A 360 -0.08 3.96 -19.83
N LEU A 361 -0.42 2.84 -19.22
CA LEU A 361 0.37 1.61 -19.27
C LEU A 361 -0.19 0.69 -20.34
N SER A 362 0.68 0.17 -21.20
CA SER A 362 0.31 -0.70 -22.31
C SER A 362 1.28 -1.87 -22.47
N SER A 363 0.79 -2.95 -23.08
CA SER A 363 1.62 -4.04 -23.60
C SER A 363 1.02 -4.53 -24.93
N SER A 364 1.89 -4.97 -25.84
CA SER A 364 1.51 -5.38 -27.20
C SER A 364 0.86 -6.77 -27.27
N LYS A 365 0.98 -7.58 -26.21
CA LYS A 365 0.35 -8.89 -26.03
C LYS A 365 -0.32 -8.98 -24.65
N SER A 366 -1.27 -9.90 -24.50
CA SER A 366 -1.79 -10.32 -23.19
C SER A 366 -0.62 -10.61 -22.23
N MET A 367 -0.74 -10.18 -20.97
CA MET A 367 0.38 -9.89 -20.06
C MET A 367 1.51 -10.92 -19.96
N THR A 368 1.19 -12.18 -20.19
CA THR A 368 1.89 -13.38 -19.73
C THR A 368 3.26 -13.65 -20.36
N GLN A 369 3.73 -12.83 -21.31
CA GLN A 369 4.91 -13.12 -22.13
C GLN A 369 5.82 -11.91 -22.46
N THR A 370 5.63 -10.73 -21.85
CA THR A 370 6.32 -9.51 -22.32
C THR A 370 7.07 -8.75 -21.23
N HIS A 371 8.39 -8.66 -21.39
CA HIS A 371 9.27 -7.67 -20.74
C HIS A 371 9.40 -6.37 -21.55
N ASN A 372 8.32 -5.94 -22.22
CA ASN A 372 8.29 -4.74 -23.07
C ASN A 372 7.00 -3.96 -22.89
N GLY A 373 6.50 -3.90 -21.65
CA GLY A 373 5.46 -2.96 -21.26
C GLY A 373 5.98 -1.54 -21.39
N LYS A 374 5.09 -0.61 -21.75
CA LYS A 374 5.42 0.79 -22.03
C LYS A 374 4.58 1.74 -21.19
N LEU A 375 5.22 2.82 -20.76
CA LEU A 375 4.63 3.97 -20.09
C LEU A 375 4.51 5.13 -21.08
N TYR A 376 3.29 5.59 -21.32
CA TYR A 376 3.01 6.77 -22.14
C TYR A 376 2.42 7.89 -21.30
N LYS A 377 2.79 9.14 -21.58
CA LYS A 377 2.16 10.35 -21.03
C LYS A 377 1.14 10.88 -22.04
N ILE A 378 -0.06 11.24 -21.58
CA ILE A 378 -1.05 11.98 -22.39
C ILE A 378 -0.64 13.46 -22.40
N ILE A 379 -0.65 14.08 -23.57
CA ILE A 379 -0.24 15.47 -23.78
C ILE A 379 -1.29 16.19 -24.61
N ASP A 380 -1.65 17.42 -24.22
CA ASP A 380 -2.38 18.34 -25.07
C ASP A 380 -1.41 19.10 -25.98
N PRO A 381 -1.39 18.84 -27.30
CA PRO A 381 -0.50 19.53 -28.24
C PRO A 381 -0.86 21.01 -28.42
N LYS A 382 -1.97 21.51 -27.84
CA LYS A 382 -2.33 22.94 -27.87
C LYS A 382 -1.64 23.78 -26.80
N ARG A 383 -1.06 23.18 -25.76
CA ARG A 383 -0.35 23.88 -24.68
C ARG A 383 1.14 23.51 -24.70
N PRO A 384 2.03 24.35 -24.15
CA PRO A 384 3.43 23.99 -23.93
C PRO A 384 3.56 22.67 -23.15
N LEU A 385 4.67 21.96 -23.36
CA LEU A 385 4.98 20.72 -22.62
C LEU A 385 5.16 20.96 -21.10
N MET A 386 5.60 22.16 -20.73
CA MET A 386 5.74 22.63 -19.35
C MET A 386 5.38 24.13 -19.28
N PRO A 387 4.10 24.47 -19.07
CA PRO A 387 3.66 25.85 -18.83
C PRO A 387 4.32 26.43 -17.56
N GLU A 388 4.46 27.76 -17.49
CA GLU A 388 5.13 28.45 -16.39
C GLU A 388 4.44 28.22 -15.04
N GLU A 389 3.11 28.24 -15.04
CA GLU A 389 2.27 27.96 -13.87
C GLU A 389 2.34 26.51 -13.38
N CYS A 390 2.89 25.59 -14.19
CA CYS A 390 3.08 24.18 -13.85
C CYS A 390 4.51 23.89 -13.34
N ARG A 391 5.39 24.88 -13.26
CA ARG A 391 6.76 24.70 -12.77
C ARG A 391 6.77 24.52 -11.24
N VAL A 392 7.21 23.36 -10.77
CA VAL A 392 7.38 23.05 -9.35
C VAL A 392 8.81 22.58 -9.09
N THR A 393 9.44 23.12 -8.04
CA THR A 393 10.77 22.69 -7.59
C THR A 393 10.69 21.28 -7.00
N VAL A 394 11.46 20.34 -7.56
CA VAL A 394 11.62 18.99 -7.02
C VAL A 394 12.24 19.06 -5.62
N GLN A 395 11.63 18.40 -4.64
CA GLN A 395 12.18 18.24 -3.31
C GLN A 395 12.75 16.82 -3.15
N PRO A 396 14.08 16.62 -3.09
CA PRO A 396 14.67 15.29 -2.95
C PRO A 396 14.07 14.50 -1.78
N ALA A 397 13.84 13.21 -2.00
CA ALA A 397 13.26 12.34 -0.98
C ALA A 397 14.23 12.20 0.21
N GLN A 398 13.76 12.48 1.42
CA GLN A 398 14.57 12.43 2.64
C GLN A 398 14.32 11.15 3.43
N THR A 399 15.34 10.70 4.16
CA THR A 399 15.19 9.63 5.17
C THR A 399 14.22 10.06 6.27
N LEU A 400 13.49 9.11 6.87
CA LEU A 400 12.59 9.37 7.98
C LEU A 400 13.31 10.02 9.17
N THR A 401 12.96 11.27 9.48
CA THR A 401 13.54 12.07 10.57
C THR A 401 12.74 11.99 11.88
N SER A 402 11.56 11.37 11.88
CA SER A 402 10.68 11.34 13.04
C SER A 402 11.30 10.56 14.20
N ASP A 403 11.19 11.10 15.42
CA ASP A 403 11.76 10.47 16.62
C ASP A 403 11.23 9.06 16.85
N ILE A 404 9.93 8.84 16.57
CA ILE A 404 9.34 7.51 16.60
C ILE A 404 10.10 6.52 15.69
N SER A 405 10.42 6.91 14.46
CA SER A 405 11.20 6.09 13.53
C SER A 405 12.63 5.87 14.03
N ARG A 406 13.25 6.82 14.72
CA ARG A 406 14.59 6.64 15.30
C ARG A 406 14.60 5.72 16.53
N LEU A 407 13.61 5.88 17.41
CA LEU A 407 13.61 5.36 18.78
C LEU A 407 12.87 4.03 18.94
N CYS A 408 11.73 3.85 18.26
CA CYS A 408 10.86 2.65 18.30
C CYS A 408 11.51 1.50 17.51
N ARG A 409 12.13 0.54 18.22
CA ARG A 409 12.89 -0.57 17.58
C ARG A 409 12.38 -1.97 17.91
N ASN A 410 11.82 -2.19 19.11
CA ASN A 410 11.30 -3.50 19.54
C ASN A 410 9.77 -3.50 19.45
N GLY A 411 9.27 -3.29 18.24
CA GLY A 411 7.87 -3.04 17.95
C GLY A 411 7.69 -2.39 16.58
N TYR A 412 6.45 -2.04 16.27
CA TYR A 412 6.10 -1.23 15.11
C TYR A 412 5.60 0.14 15.57
N TYR A 413 5.49 1.10 14.65
CA TYR A 413 4.83 2.37 14.94
C TYR A 413 3.62 2.58 14.04
N THR A 414 2.57 3.20 14.59
CA THR A 414 1.31 3.51 13.90
C THR A 414 1.49 4.67 12.92
N PRO A 415 0.58 4.87 11.95
CA PRO A 415 0.61 6.04 11.04
C PRO A 415 0.58 7.40 11.77
N THR A 416 -0.05 7.47 12.94
CA THR A 416 -0.07 8.61 13.88
C THR A 416 1.24 8.87 14.63
N GLY A 417 2.11 7.85 14.75
CA GLY A 417 3.42 7.96 15.40
C GLY A 417 3.50 7.42 16.84
N LYS A 418 2.58 6.56 17.27
CA LYS A 418 2.66 5.81 18.53
C LYS A 418 3.50 4.53 18.36
N CYS A 419 4.28 4.13 19.37
CA CYS A 419 5.04 2.88 19.35
C CYS A 419 4.22 1.74 19.97
N CYS A 420 4.04 0.65 19.22
CA CYS A 420 3.36 -0.57 19.66
C CYS A 420 4.38 -1.68 19.88
N CYS A 421 4.54 -2.11 21.13
CA CYS A 421 5.63 -2.98 21.55
C CYS A 421 5.44 -4.43 21.12
N SER A 422 6.54 -5.07 20.72
CA SER A 422 6.60 -6.53 20.65
C SER A 422 6.46 -7.15 22.05
N PRO A 423 5.98 -8.41 22.16
CA PRO A 423 5.86 -9.10 23.44
C PRO A 423 7.15 -9.03 24.28
N GLY A 424 6.99 -8.70 25.56
CA GLY A 424 8.11 -8.55 26.50
C GLY A 424 8.85 -7.20 26.46
N TRP A 425 8.34 -6.18 25.76
CA TRP A 425 8.89 -4.81 25.77
C TRP A 425 7.86 -3.77 26.23
N GLU A 426 8.35 -2.64 26.77
CA GLU A 426 7.53 -1.53 27.27
C GLU A 426 8.25 -0.16 27.25
N GLY A 427 7.53 0.85 27.75
CA GLY A 427 7.88 2.27 27.66
C GLY A 427 7.53 2.87 26.30
N ASP A 428 7.51 4.20 26.21
CA ASP A 428 6.96 4.97 25.07
C ASP A 428 7.57 4.63 23.69
N PHE A 429 8.78 4.06 23.70
CA PHE A 429 9.52 3.64 22.51
C PHE A 429 9.92 2.14 22.52
N CYS A 430 9.29 1.34 23.40
CA CYS A 430 9.53 -0.10 23.54
C CYS A 430 11.02 -0.43 23.78
N ARG A 431 11.63 0.31 24.71
CA ARG A 431 13.07 0.23 25.04
C ARG A 431 13.36 -0.50 26.35
N ILE A 432 12.36 -0.60 27.22
CA ILE A 432 12.46 -1.30 28.50
C ILE A 432 12.05 -2.74 28.24
N ALA A 433 12.87 -3.70 28.67
CA ALA A 433 12.54 -5.11 28.58
C ALA A 433 11.78 -5.55 29.84
N LYS A 434 10.73 -6.35 29.66
CA LYS A 434 9.98 -6.99 30.75
C LYS A 434 10.63 -8.32 31.13
N CYS A 435 10.72 -8.56 32.43
CA CYS A 435 11.12 -9.84 33.00
C CYS A 435 10.08 -10.26 34.04
N GLU A 436 9.40 -11.37 33.79
CA GLU A 436 8.40 -11.95 34.68
C GLU A 436 8.82 -13.39 35.03
N PRO A 437 9.17 -13.71 36.30
CA PRO A 437 9.33 -12.78 37.44
C PRO A 437 10.54 -11.82 37.29
N PRO A 438 10.56 -10.70 38.04
CA PRO A 438 11.58 -9.67 37.91
C PRO A 438 12.97 -10.12 38.39
N CYS A 439 14.00 -9.49 37.82
CA CYS A 439 15.40 -9.73 38.18
C CYS A 439 15.69 -9.36 39.64
N ARG A 440 16.34 -10.26 40.38
CA ARG A 440 16.67 -10.11 41.80
C ARG A 440 18.12 -9.62 42.00
N HIS A 441 18.43 -9.26 43.24
CA HIS A 441 19.79 -8.90 43.70
C HIS A 441 20.49 -7.81 42.86
N GLY A 442 19.71 -6.84 42.36
CA GLY A 442 20.21 -5.75 41.52
C GLY A 442 20.64 -6.17 40.12
N GLY A 443 20.21 -7.35 39.64
CA GLY A 443 20.29 -7.71 38.22
C GLY A 443 19.34 -6.85 37.37
N VAL A 444 19.69 -6.65 36.10
CA VAL A 444 18.98 -5.76 35.17
C VAL A 444 18.31 -6.58 34.08
N CYS A 445 17.03 -6.32 33.78
CA CYS A 445 16.36 -6.95 32.64
C CYS A 445 16.89 -6.32 31.33
N VAL A 446 17.70 -7.07 30.57
CA VAL A 446 18.37 -6.55 29.35
C VAL A 446 17.65 -6.93 28.06
N ARG A 447 16.83 -7.97 28.11
CA ARG A 447 15.94 -8.48 27.03
C ARG A 447 14.75 -9.20 27.68
N PRO A 448 13.64 -9.42 26.96
CA PRO A 448 12.49 -10.17 27.46
C PRO A 448 12.89 -11.43 28.23
N ASN A 449 12.47 -11.52 29.50
CA ASN A 449 12.78 -12.62 30.43
C ASN A 449 14.28 -12.99 30.54
N LYS A 450 15.20 -12.03 30.33
CA LYS A 450 16.65 -12.24 30.47
C LYS A 450 17.30 -11.19 31.37
N CYS A 451 17.69 -11.63 32.55
CA CYS A 451 18.42 -10.84 33.53
C CYS A 451 19.94 -10.87 33.28
N LEU A 452 20.58 -9.71 33.39
CA LEU A 452 22.02 -9.56 33.56
C LEU A 452 22.32 -9.46 35.05
N CYS A 453 22.95 -10.49 35.61
CA CYS A 453 23.24 -10.57 37.04
C CYS A 453 24.50 -9.79 37.43
N LYS A 454 24.48 -9.18 38.61
CA LYS A 454 25.70 -8.64 39.22
C LYS A 454 26.64 -9.78 39.62
N LYS A 455 27.94 -9.50 39.63
CA LYS A 455 29.00 -10.45 40.03
C LYS A 455 28.65 -11.06 41.40
N GLY A 456 28.71 -12.38 41.51
CA GLY A 456 28.32 -13.12 42.72
C GLY A 456 26.85 -13.57 42.76
N TYR A 457 26.07 -13.36 41.68
CA TYR A 457 24.70 -13.89 41.55
C TYR A 457 24.50 -14.64 40.23
N LEU A 458 23.67 -15.68 40.27
CA LEU A 458 23.41 -16.65 39.21
C LEU A 458 21.93 -17.04 39.18
N GLY A 459 21.52 -17.73 38.11
CA GLY A 459 20.15 -18.16 37.87
C GLY A 459 19.38 -17.25 36.91
N PRO A 460 18.29 -17.74 36.30
CA PRO A 460 17.52 -17.01 35.28
C PRO A 460 17.02 -15.63 35.73
N GLN A 461 16.71 -15.44 37.03
CA GLN A 461 16.34 -14.16 37.61
C GLN A 461 17.39 -13.64 38.61
N CYS A 462 18.63 -14.10 38.52
CA CYS A 462 19.72 -13.78 39.46
C CYS A 462 19.37 -14.16 40.90
N GLU A 463 18.53 -15.17 41.08
CA GLU A 463 17.90 -15.53 42.35
C GLU A 463 18.81 -16.30 43.31
N ARG A 464 19.94 -16.83 42.82
CA ARG A 464 20.93 -17.60 43.60
C ARG A 464 22.21 -16.80 43.80
N ALA A 465 22.78 -16.85 44.99
CA ALA A 465 24.15 -16.37 45.23
C ALA A 465 25.17 -17.40 44.72
N ASP A 466 26.20 -16.94 44.02
CA ASP A 466 27.30 -17.77 43.55
C ASP A 466 28.19 -18.21 44.73
N ARG A 467 28.12 -19.51 45.05
CA ARG A 467 28.90 -20.10 46.14
C ARG A 467 30.35 -20.36 45.75
N SER A 468 30.74 -20.26 44.47
CA SER A 468 32.13 -20.41 44.03
C SER A 468 33.01 -19.26 44.53
N MET A 469 32.52 -18.01 44.45
CA MET A 469 33.23 -16.83 44.96
C MET A 469 33.43 -16.86 46.50
N ARG A 470 32.55 -17.53 47.26
CA ARG A 470 32.75 -17.77 48.70
C ARG A 470 33.84 -18.80 49.02
N ARG A 471 34.24 -19.65 48.07
CA ARG A 471 35.39 -20.55 48.25
C ARG A 471 36.72 -19.85 48.02
N VAL A 472 36.80 -18.91 47.06
CA VAL A 472 38.02 -18.15 46.79
C VAL A 472 38.46 -17.32 48.01
N THR A 473 37.54 -16.67 48.71
CA THR A 473 37.88 -15.93 49.94
C THR A 473 38.27 -16.84 51.09
N ARG A 474 37.70 -18.05 51.22
CA ARG A 474 38.15 -19.02 52.23
C ARG A 474 39.50 -19.66 51.90
N ALA A 475 39.80 -19.90 50.62
CA ALA A 475 41.10 -20.41 50.20
C ALA A 475 42.22 -19.38 50.45
N GLY A 476 42.04 -18.13 50.00
CA GLY A 476 43.04 -17.08 50.22
C GLY A 476 43.29 -16.73 51.69
N ILE A 477 42.30 -16.88 52.57
CA ILE A 477 42.50 -16.75 54.02
C ILE A 477 43.25 -17.96 54.60
N LEU A 478 43.06 -19.17 54.06
CA LEU A 478 43.79 -20.35 54.51
C LEU A 478 45.26 -20.30 54.07
N ASP A 479 45.54 -19.86 52.84
CA ASP A 479 46.91 -19.68 52.34
C ASP A 479 47.67 -18.62 53.15
N GLN A 480 47.03 -17.51 53.53
CA GLN A 480 47.64 -16.52 54.44
C GLN A 480 47.90 -17.05 55.86
N ILE A 481 47.11 -18.02 56.34
CA ILE A 481 47.36 -18.65 57.65
C ILE A 481 48.52 -19.65 57.56
N ILE A 482 48.63 -20.41 56.46
CA ILE A 482 49.73 -21.36 56.23
C ILE A 482 51.07 -20.63 56.10
N ASP A 483 51.11 -19.49 55.39
CA ASP A 483 52.31 -18.68 55.19
C ASP A 483 52.84 -18.11 56.52
N VAL A 484 51.94 -17.57 57.36
CA VAL A 484 52.28 -17.06 58.70
C VAL A 484 52.75 -18.15 59.66
N THR A 485 52.22 -19.39 59.57
CA THR A 485 52.73 -20.50 60.38
C THR A 485 54.10 -21.01 59.93
N SER A 486 54.48 -20.83 58.67
CA SER A 486 55.84 -21.14 58.21
C SER A 486 56.86 -20.16 58.80
N TYR A 487 56.55 -18.86 58.74
CA TYR A 487 57.38 -17.79 59.31
C TYR A 487 57.58 -17.89 60.83
N LEU A 488 56.62 -18.46 61.56
CA LEU A 488 56.71 -18.67 63.01
C LEU A 488 57.50 -19.93 63.41
N LEU A 489 57.66 -20.91 62.52
CA LEU A 489 58.47 -22.10 62.78
C LEU A 489 59.96 -21.85 62.51
N ASP A 490 60.31 -21.05 61.49
CA ASP A 490 61.70 -20.65 61.20
C ASP A 490 62.29 -19.67 62.25
N LEU A 491 61.45 -19.04 63.07
CA LEU A 491 61.90 -18.16 64.17
C LEU A 491 62.22 -18.91 65.48
N THR A 492 61.84 -20.19 65.60
CA THR A 492 62.15 -21.03 66.78
C THR A 492 63.41 -21.88 66.62
N SER A 493 64.07 -21.85 65.46
CA SER A 493 65.32 -22.57 65.16
C SER A 493 66.57 -21.68 65.20
N TYR A 494 66.47 -20.43 65.70
CA TYR A 494 67.59 -19.48 65.77
C TYR A 494 67.86 -18.87 67.17
N ILE A 495 67.20 -19.35 68.23
CA ILE A 495 67.47 -18.92 69.62
C ILE A 495 67.52 -20.15 70.55
N VAL A 496 68.76 -20.50 70.95
CA VAL A 496 69.19 -21.47 71.98
C VAL A 496 68.99 -22.96 71.66
#